data_AF-A0A831NUX3-F1
#
_entry.id   AF-A0A831NUX3-F1
#
_cell.length_a   1.000
_cell.length_b   1.000
_cell.length_c   1.000
_cell.angle_alpha   90.00
_cell.angle_beta   90.00
_cell.angle_gamma   90.00
#
_symmetry.space_group_name_H-M   'P 1'
#
loop_
_entity.id
_entity.type
_entity.pdbx_description
1 polymer ?
#
loop_
_entity_poly.entity_id
_entity_poly.type
_entity_poly.pdbx_seq_one_letter_code
_entity_poly.pdbx_strand_id
1 'polypeptide(L)'
;MKAIYKGMCPNCEDKISDERLYKKHPCEICLEDEIHSDIYFDLITGIREGLRVKNTIKHWEELYSLEKKLIEAEELFKNATGFTFWSAQKTWVKRLVRGKSFSIIAPTGMGKSVFGAFMSIYYAKHGKKS
;
A
#
# COMPACT_ATOMS: atom_id res chain seq x y z
N MET A 1 26.40 9.95 -10.24
CA MET A 1 26.33 8.72 -11.05
C MET A 1 24.86 8.33 -11.11
N LYS A 2 24.24 8.25 -12.29
CA LYS A 2 22.85 7.78 -12.44
C LYS A 2 22.85 6.26 -12.54
N ALA A 3 22.35 5.57 -11.53
CA ALA A 3 22.21 4.11 -11.57
C ALA A 3 20.93 3.71 -12.31
N ILE A 4 20.99 2.64 -13.10
CA ILE A 4 19.84 2.01 -13.74
C ILE A 4 19.65 0.62 -13.17
N TYR A 5 18.48 0.37 -12.60
CA TYR A 5 18.12 -0.90 -11.99
C TYR A 5 17.19 -1.68 -12.91
N LYS A 6 17.60 -2.89 -13.33
CA LYS A 6 16.76 -3.81 -14.11
C LYS A 6 15.78 -4.54 -13.19
N GLY A 7 14.54 -4.76 -13.63
CA GLY A 7 13.58 -5.55 -12.84
C GLY A 7 12.88 -4.77 -11.72
N MET A 8 13.08 -3.45 -11.64
CA MET A 8 12.73 -2.67 -10.44
C MET A 8 11.68 -1.59 -10.67
N CYS A 9 11.17 -1.41 -11.89
CA CYS A 9 10.02 -0.54 -12.09
C CYS A 9 8.79 -1.10 -11.36
N PRO A 10 8.19 -0.37 -10.40
CA PRO A 10 7.04 -0.86 -9.62
C PRO A 10 5.75 -1.04 -10.42
N ASN A 11 5.69 -0.56 -11.67
CA ASN A 11 4.53 -0.75 -12.55
C ASN A 11 4.77 -1.88 -13.57
N CYS A 12 5.84 -1.81 -14.37
CA CYS A 12 6.06 -2.74 -15.48
C CYS A 12 7.17 -3.76 -15.25
N GLU A 13 7.87 -3.71 -14.11
CA GLU A 13 9.00 -4.58 -13.77
C GLU A 13 10.18 -4.52 -14.75
N ASP A 14 10.24 -3.51 -15.62
CA ASP A 14 11.40 -3.26 -16.47
C ASP A 14 12.47 -2.41 -15.74
N LYS A 15 13.46 -1.92 -16.48
CA LYS A 15 14.49 -1.02 -16.00
C LYS A 15 13.92 0.33 -15.54
N ILE A 16 14.54 0.90 -14.51
CA ILE A 16 14.19 2.20 -13.94
C ILE A 16 15.44 2.91 -13.42
N SER A 17 15.46 4.24 -13.49
CA SER A 17 16.53 5.06 -12.93
C SER A 17 16.42 5.20 -11.41
N ASP A 18 17.56 5.39 -10.76
CA ASP A 18 17.65 5.77 -9.34
C ASP A 18 16.81 7.02 -9.01
N GLU A 19 16.84 8.02 -9.88
CA GLU A 19 16.08 9.27 -9.74
C GLU A 19 14.57 9.00 -9.68
N ARG A 20 14.03 8.17 -10.58
CA ARG A 20 12.60 7.82 -10.59
C ARG A 20 12.20 7.04 -9.35
N LEU A 21 13.03 6.09 -8.91
CA LEU A 21 12.81 5.35 -7.66
C LEU A 21 12.82 6.28 -6.45
N TYR A 22 13.77 7.20 -6.36
CA TYR A 22 13.87 8.20 -5.28
C TYR A 22 12.62 9.08 -5.22
N LYS A 23 12.12 9.50 -6.40
CA LYS A 23 10.86 10.24 -6.53
C LYS A 23 9.61 9.38 -6.32
N LYS A 24 9.73 8.07 -6.04
CA LYS A 24 8.63 7.11 -5.87
C LYS A 24 7.74 6.98 -7.11
N HIS A 25 8.33 7.06 -8.30
CA HIS A 25 7.63 6.95 -9.58
C HIS A 25 7.91 5.62 -10.29
N PRO A 26 7.07 5.22 -11.26
CA PRO A 26 7.41 4.15 -12.20
C PRO A 26 8.48 4.65 -13.20
N CYS A 27 8.92 3.82 -14.15
CA CYS A 27 9.84 4.29 -15.18
C CYS A 27 9.17 5.31 -16.13
N GLU A 28 9.99 6.05 -16.86
CA GLU A 28 9.60 7.11 -17.80
C GLU A 28 8.73 6.56 -18.94
N ILE A 29 8.93 5.30 -19.34
CA ILE A 29 8.11 4.61 -20.34
C ILE A 29 6.67 4.38 -19.83
N CYS A 30 6.50 4.06 -18.54
CA CYS A 30 5.18 3.84 -17.97
C CYS A 30 4.40 5.15 -17.83
N LEU A 31 5.06 6.17 -17.28
CA LEU A 31 4.48 7.49 -17.05
C LEU A 31 5.58 8.52 -17.11
N GLU A 32 5.68 9.26 -18.21
CA GLU A 32 6.70 10.31 -18.34
C GLU A 32 6.55 11.42 -17.29
N ASP A 33 5.31 11.84 -17.03
CA ASP A 33 5.00 12.95 -16.12
C ASP A 33 5.43 12.66 -14.67
N GLU A 34 5.93 13.69 -13.99
CA GLU A 34 6.20 13.67 -12.57
C GLU A 34 5.02 14.29 -11.82
N ILE A 35 4.51 13.55 -10.85
CA ILE A 35 3.39 13.93 -10.00
C ILE A 35 3.94 14.21 -8.61
N HIS A 36 3.56 15.34 -8.05
CA HIS A 36 4.03 15.77 -6.74
C HIS A 36 2.87 15.83 -5.75
N SER A 37 3.05 15.19 -4.60
CA SER A 37 2.18 15.37 -3.44
C SER A 37 2.96 15.04 -2.17
N ASP A 38 2.73 15.83 -1.12
CA ASP A 38 3.29 15.58 0.20
C ASP A 38 2.58 14.41 0.91
N ILE A 39 1.34 14.12 0.50
CA ILE A 39 0.54 13.02 1.02
C ILE A 39 0.81 11.79 0.16
N TYR A 40 1.41 10.77 0.78
CA TYR A 40 1.82 9.55 0.07
C TYR A 40 0.67 8.86 -0.68
N PHE A 41 -0.53 8.81 -0.09
CA PHE A 41 -1.67 8.18 -0.75
C PHE A 41 -2.15 8.98 -1.98
N ASP A 42 -2.12 10.31 -1.90
CA ASP A 42 -2.49 11.17 -3.03
C ASP A 42 -1.45 11.05 -4.16
N LEU A 43 -0.16 10.91 -3.82
CA LEU A 43 0.89 10.61 -4.80
C LEU A 43 0.62 9.29 -5.53
N ILE A 44 0.38 8.21 -4.78
CA ILE A 44 0.09 6.89 -5.35
C ILE A 44 -1.18 6.93 -6.23
N THR A 45 -2.19 7.69 -5.80
CA THR A 45 -3.46 7.88 -6.51
C THR A 45 -3.25 8.68 -7.80
N GLY A 46 -2.53 9.80 -7.75
CA GLY A 46 -2.23 10.61 -8.93
C GLY A 46 -1.46 9.82 -9.98
N ILE A 47 -0.42 9.08 -9.56
CA ILE A 47 0.35 8.20 -10.46
C ILE A 47 -0.55 7.12 -11.06
N ARG A 48 -1.42 6.51 -10.26
CA ARG A 48 -2.39 5.54 -10.77
C ARG A 48 -3.26 6.14 -11.86
N GLU A 49 -3.85 7.32 -11.65
CA GLU A 49 -4.70 7.95 -12.65
C GLU A 49 -3.92 8.33 -13.91
N GLY A 50 -2.68 8.83 -13.77
CA GLY A 50 -1.79 9.08 -14.91
C GLY A 50 -1.51 7.82 -15.73
N LEU A 51 -1.24 6.70 -15.07
CA LEU A 51 -1.05 5.39 -15.73
C LEU A 51 -2.33 4.90 -16.42
N ARG A 52 -3.52 5.15 -15.85
CA ARG A 52 -4.80 4.79 -16.46
C ARG A 52 -5.09 5.62 -17.71
N VAL A 53 -4.85 6.92 -17.66
CA VAL A 53 -5.00 7.82 -18.81
C VAL A 53 -4.08 7.39 -19.97
N LYS A 54 -2.84 6.99 -19.67
CA LYS A 54 -1.91 6.47 -20.69
C LYS A 54 -2.16 5.02 -21.08
N ASN A 55 -3.11 4.33 -20.45
CA ASN A 55 -3.39 2.91 -20.62
C ASN A 55 -2.15 2.01 -20.42
N THR A 56 -1.27 2.38 -19.49
CA THR A 56 -0.02 1.68 -19.16
C THR A 56 -0.07 1.03 -17.77
N ILE A 57 -1.21 1.07 -17.09
CA ILE A 57 -1.36 0.52 -15.75
C ILE A 57 -1.16 -1.01 -15.74
N LYS A 58 -0.32 -1.47 -14.81
CA LYS A 58 0.03 -2.88 -14.59
C LYS A 58 0.06 -3.14 -13.08
N HIS A 59 1.23 -3.46 -12.51
CA HIS A 59 1.39 -3.82 -11.09
C HIS A 59 1.16 -2.65 -10.13
N TRP A 60 1.12 -1.41 -10.62
CA TRP A 60 0.78 -0.25 -9.79
C TRP A 60 -0.62 -0.36 -9.16
N GLU A 61 -1.56 -1.05 -9.82
CA GLU A 61 -2.91 -1.26 -9.29
C GLU A 61 -2.88 -2.07 -7.98
N GLU A 62 -1.96 -3.03 -7.84
CA GLU A 62 -1.78 -3.82 -6.63
C GLU A 62 -1.26 -2.94 -5.48
N LEU A 63 -0.31 -2.06 -5.76
CA LEU A 63 0.23 -1.10 -4.80
C LEU A 63 -0.86 -0.15 -4.30
N TYR A 64 -1.63 0.45 -5.22
CA TYR A 64 -2.75 1.31 -4.86
C TYR A 64 -3.81 0.56 -4.04
N SER A 65 -4.23 -0.63 -4.48
CA SER A 65 -5.21 -1.45 -3.79
C SER A 65 -4.78 -1.79 -2.35
N LEU A 66 -3.48 -2.03 -2.15
CA LEU A 66 -2.91 -2.31 -0.84
C LEU A 66 -2.99 -1.09 0.09
N GLU A 67 -2.54 0.08 -0.36
CA GLU A 67 -2.59 1.30 0.45
C GLU A 67 -4.04 1.75 0.74
N LYS A 68 -4.92 1.62 -0.26
CA LYS A 68 -6.35 1.94 -0.09
C LYS A 68 -6.99 1.10 1.01
N LYS A 69 -6.79 -0.23 0.99
CA LYS A 69 -7.31 -1.13 2.03
C LYS A 69 -6.74 -0.83 3.41
N LEU A 70 -5.47 -0.41 3.49
CA LEU A 70 -4.90 0.03 4.77
C LEU A 70 -5.64 1.26 5.31
N ILE A 71 -5.86 2.28 4.47
CA ILE A 71 -6.55 3.51 4.87
C ILE A 71 -7.99 3.21 5.29
N GLU A 72 -8.73 2.43 4.51
CA GLU A 72 -10.10 1.99 4.84
C GLU A 72 -10.14 1.25 6.19
N ALA A 73 -9.17 0.37 6.45
CA ALA A 73 -9.07 -0.33 7.72
C ALA A 73 -8.71 0.62 8.87
N GLU A 74 -7.81 1.58 8.65
CA GLU A 74 -7.39 2.56 9.66
C GLU A 74 -8.52 3.53 10.02
N GLU A 75 -9.30 3.99 9.05
CA GLU A 75 -10.50 4.81 9.26
C GLU A 75 -11.56 4.05 10.04
N LEU A 76 -11.82 2.79 9.67
CA LEU A 76 -12.77 1.95 10.40
C LEU A 76 -12.30 1.69 11.84
N PHE A 77 -10.99 1.46 12.04
CA PHE A 77 -10.41 1.25 13.36
C PHE A 77 -10.54 2.50 14.23
N LYS A 78 -10.25 3.67 13.66
CA LYS A 78 -10.42 4.96 14.33
C LYS A 78 -11.87 5.23 14.71
N ASN A 79 -12.81 4.98 13.81
CA ASN A 79 -14.23 5.16 14.09
C ASN A 79 -14.74 4.19 15.18
N ALA A 80 -14.22 2.96 15.22
CA ALA A 80 -14.65 1.96 16.19
C ALA A 80 -14.00 2.13 17.58
N THR A 81 -12.78 2.67 17.65
CA THR A 81 -11.97 2.65 18.90
C THR A 81 -11.52 4.02 19.39
N GLY A 82 -11.55 5.05 18.53
CA GLY A 82 -10.94 6.36 18.79
C GLY A 82 -9.42 6.40 18.60
N PHE A 83 -8.77 5.27 18.30
CA PHE A 83 -7.32 5.15 18.13
C PHE A 83 -6.90 4.86 16.69
N THR A 84 -5.62 5.04 16.35
CA THR A 84 -5.04 4.66 15.06
C THR A 84 -4.09 3.47 15.20
N PHE A 85 -3.79 2.81 14.08
CA PHE A 85 -2.85 1.70 14.08
C PHE A 85 -1.42 2.17 14.35
N TRP A 86 -0.71 1.40 15.17
CA TRP A 86 0.73 1.52 15.30
C TRP A 86 1.43 1.08 14.00
N SER A 87 2.65 1.55 13.76
CA SER A 87 3.43 1.19 12.56
C SER A 87 3.53 -0.33 12.33
N ALA A 88 3.71 -1.10 13.40
CA ALA A 88 3.72 -2.57 13.35
C ALA A 88 2.35 -3.13 12.93
N GLN A 89 1.25 -2.60 13.48
CA GLN A 89 -0.11 -3.01 13.13
C GLN A 89 -0.44 -2.68 11.67
N LYS A 90 -0.01 -1.52 11.14
CA LYS A 90 -0.15 -1.20 9.70
C LYS A 90 0.52 -2.26 8.82
N THR A 91 1.68 -2.76 9.23
CA THR A 91 2.36 -3.87 8.54
C THR A 91 1.54 -5.17 8.61
N TRP A 92 0.93 -5.46 9.75
CA TRP A 92 0.06 -6.64 9.91
C TRP A 92 -1.19 -6.54 9.05
N VAL A 93 -1.83 -5.36 8.96
CA VAL A 93 -2.94 -5.10 8.03
C VAL A 93 -2.48 -5.40 6.61
N LYS A 94 -1.37 -4.80 6.15
CA LYS A 94 -0.84 -5.02 4.79
C LYS A 94 -0.56 -6.50 4.49
N ARG A 95 -0.07 -7.27 5.47
CA ARG A 95 0.15 -8.73 5.31
C ARG A 95 -1.18 -9.47 5.21
N LEU A 96 -2.13 -9.18 6.09
CA LEU A 96 -3.45 -9.81 6.08
C LEU A 96 -4.18 -9.53 4.77
N VAL A 97 -4.28 -8.28 4.32
CA VAL A 97 -5.06 -7.92 3.12
C VAL A 97 -4.45 -8.48 1.83
N ARG A 98 -3.16 -8.85 1.85
CA ARG A 98 -2.47 -9.63 0.81
C ARG A 98 -2.72 -11.14 0.90
N GLY A 99 -3.54 -11.60 1.84
CA GLY A 99 -3.84 -13.01 2.05
C GLY A 99 -2.71 -13.82 2.68
N LYS A 100 -1.75 -13.17 3.36
CA LYS A 100 -0.60 -13.87 3.96
C LYS A 100 -0.89 -14.28 5.40
N SER A 101 -0.60 -15.53 5.73
CA SER A 101 -0.52 -16.03 7.11
C SER A 101 0.84 -15.67 7.72
N PHE A 102 0.88 -15.23 8.98
CA PHE A 102 2.12 -14.87 9.69
C PHE A 102 1.96 -14.93 11.21
N SER A 103 3.09 -15.08 11.91
CA SER A 103 3.17 -14.92 13.37
C SER A 103 3.37 -13.45 13.74
N ILE A 104 2.61 -12.97 14.74
CA ILE A 104 2.77 -11.61 15.27
C ILE A 104 3.90 -11.61 16.31
N ILE A 105 5.08 -11.11 15.91
CA ILE A 105 6.24 -10.94 16.79
C ILE A 105 6.20 -9.52 17.37
N ALA A 106 5.79 -9.40 18.64
CA ALA A 106 5.51 -8.13 19.30
C ALA A 106 5.43 -8.27 20.82
N PRO A 107 5.93 -7.29 21.62
CA PRO A 107 5.70 -7.25 23.07
C PRO A 107 4.22 -7.27 23.47
N THR A 108 3.95 -7.57 24.74
CA THR A 108 2.60 -7.41 25.33
C THR A 108 2.18 -5.94 25.30
N GLY A 109 0.87 -5.68 25.39
CA GLY A 109 0.33 -4.32 25.35
C GLY A 109 0.23 -3.70 23.94
N MET A 110 0.85 -4.24 22.89
CA MET A 110 0.74 -3.72 21.51
C MET A 110 -0.61 -4.04 20.80
N GLY A 111 -1.64 -4.42 21.55
CA GLY A 111 -2.99 -4.61 20.99
C GLY A 111 -3.19 -5.82 20.07
N LYS A 112 -2.43 -6.92 20.24
CA LYS A 112 -2.56 -8.13 19.39
C LYS A 112 -3.98 -8.72 19.36
N SER A 113 -4.62 -8.86 20.53
CA SER A 113 -5.98 -9.40 20.63
C SER A 113 -7.01 -8.47 20.00
N VAL A 114 -6.89 -7.16 20.26
CA VAL A 114 -7.75 -6.12 19.66
C VAL A 114 -7.59 -6.11 18.13
N PHE A 115 -6.35 -6.18 17.63
CA PHE A 115 -6.05 -6.27 16.22
C PHE A 115 -6.72 -7.48 15.57
N GLY A 116 -6.59 -8.67 16.18
CA GLY A 116 -7.22 -9.90 15.67
C GLY A 116 -8.74 -9.76 15.59
N ALA A 117 -9.39 -9.37 16.69
CA ALA A 117 -10.84 -9.18 16.74
C ALA A 117 -11.33 -8.15 15.71
N PHE A 118 -10.64 -7.01 15.63
CA PHE A 118 -10.96 -5.96 14.67
C PHE A 118 -10.84 -6.45 13.22
N MET A 119 -9.75 -7.14 12.88
CA MET A 119 -9.55 -7.63 11.52
C MET A 119 -10.57 -8.69 11.11
N SER A 120 -11.05 -9.51 12.05
CA SER A 120 -12.18 -10.42 11.82
C SER A 120 -13.46 -9.66 11.44
N ILE A 121 -13.77 -8.56 12.16
CA ILE A 121 -14.92 -7.69 11.85
C ILE A 121 -14.73 -7.00 10.50
N TYR A 122 -13.54 -6.45 10.23
CA TYR A 122 -13.20 -5.84 8.95
C TYR A 122 -13.45 -6.81 7.79
N TYR A 123 -13.02 -8.07 7.92
CA TYR A 123 -13.24 -9.07 6.88
C TYR A 123 -14.71 -9.48 6.72
N ALA A 124 -15.42 -9.66 7.82
CA ALA A 124 -16.86 -9.94 7.78
C ALA A 124 -17.63 -8.82 7.04
N LYS A 125 -17.29 -7.55 7.29
CA LYS A 125 -17.88 -6.39 6.59
C LYS A 125 -17.61 -6.41 5.08
N HIS A 126 -16.50 -6.99 4.63
CA HIS A 126 -16.14 -7.12 3.22
C HIS A 126 -16.56 -8.47 2.60
N GLY A 127 -17.49 -9.19 3.25
CA GLY A 127 -18.05 -10.44 2.73
C GLY A 127 -17.07 -11.62 2.73
N LYS A 128 -15.93 -11.50 3.41
CA LYS A 128 -14.98 -12.61 3.55
C LYS A 128 -15.35 -13.44 4.78
N LYS A 129 -15.35 -14.77 4.60
CA LYS A 129 -15.50 -15.74 5.69
C LYS A 129 -14.13 -16.05 6.28
N SER A 130 -14.12 -16.36 7.58
CA SER A 130 -12.94 -16.82 8.29
C SER A 130 -12.54 -18.23 7.89
#